data_AF-A0A1I7UW84-F1
#
_entry.id   AF-A0A1I7UW84-F1
#
_cell.length_a   1.000
_cell.length_b   1.000
_cell.length_c   1.000
_cell.angle_alpha   90.00
_cell.angle_beta   90.00
_cell.angle_gamma   90.00
#
_symmetry.space_group_name_H-M   'P 1'
#
loop_
_entity.id
_entity.type
_entity.pdbx_description
1 polymer ?
#
loop_
_entity_poly.entity_id
_entity_poly.type
_entity_poly.pdbx_seq_one_letter_code
_entity_poly.pdbx_strand_id
1 'polypeptide(L)'
;MVRLCIAALLVLVYVNAQKNINVPSTLYITPGETGTIGLPVSANYRREVMVSGGAYEEHIFRVCNGKNKAKCGFWENVKTKKKVPSGATTYNKNKKALVIKKMRDSDFGEYMTGNKKKSRFVVQLISFGK
;
A
#
# COMPACT_ATOMS: atom_id res chain seq x y z
N MET A 1 21.63 -10.48 -37.73
CA MET A 1 20.98 -11.14 -36.57
C MET A 1 21.22 -10.43 -35.23
N VAL A 2 22.42 -9.89 -34.96
CA VAL A 2 22.73 -9.15 -33.70
C VAL A 2 21.84 -7.91 -33.46
N ARG A 3 21.49 -7.14 -34.52
CA ARG A 3 20.67 -5.93 -34.40
C ARG A 3 19.22 -6.18 -33.94
N LEU A 4 18.62 -7.32 -34.29
CA LEU A 4 17.26 -7.70 -33.87
C LEU A 4 17.22 -8.11 -32.38
N CYS A 5 18.27 -8.79 -31.90
CA CYS A 5 18.37 -9.18 -30.49
C CYS A 5 18.52 -7.97 -29.56
N ILE A 6 19.28 -6.94 -29.99
CA ILE A 6 19.46 -5.71 -29.20
C ILE A 6 18.14 -4.92 -29.11
N ALA A 7 17.36 -4.85 -30.21
CA ALA A 7 16.05 -4.22 -30.20
C ALA A 7 15.07 -4.95 -29.27
N ALA A 8 15.05 -6.29 -29.29
CA ALA A 8 14.20 -7.08 -28.41
C ALA A 8 14.57 -6.91 -26.92
N LEU A 9 15.87 -6.84 -26.60
CA LEU A 9 16.36 -6.55 -25.25
C LEU A 9 15.99 -5.14 -24.80
N LEU A 10 16.11 -4.13 -25.65
CA LEU A 10 15.69 -2.76 -25.34
C LEU A 10 14.18 -2.65 -25.10
N VAL A 11 13.36 -3.34 -25.90
CA VAL A 11 11.90 -3.41 -25.68
C VAL A 11 11.61 -4.09 -24.34
N LEU A 12 12.22 -5.23 -24.03
CA LEU A 12 12.05 -5.93 -22.74
C LEU A 12 12.47 -5.06 -21.54
N VAL A 13 13.56 -4.30 -21.65
CA VAL A 13 13.99 -3.35 -20.62
C VAL A 13 12.99 -2.21 -20.49
N TYR A 14 12.45 -1.70 -21.61
CA TYR A 14 11.43 -0.65 -21.61
C TYR A 14 10.12 -1.12 -20.96
N VAL A 15 9.64 -2.34 -21.27
CA VAL A 15 8.42 -2.89 -20.64
C VAL A 15 8.63 -3.14 -19.15
N ASN A 16 9.83 -3.56 -18.73
CA ASN A 16 10.17 -3.70 -17.30
C ASN A 16 10.37 -2.35 -16.59
N ALA A 17 10.77 -1.31 -17.32
CA ALA A 17 10.89 0.07 -16.82
C ALA A 17 9.53 0.75 -16.69
N GLN A 18 8.50 0.31 -17.44
CA GLN A 18 7.09 0.67 -17.24
C GLN A 18 6.51 -0.02 -15.99
N LYS A 19 7.15 0.22 -14.85
CA LYS A 19 6.61 -0.02 -13.52
C LYS A 19 5.45 0.96 -13.26
N ASN A 20 4.26 0.68 -13.82
CA ASN A 20 2.97 1.38 -13.58
C ASN A 20 3.03 2.92 -13.62
N ILE A 21 3.27 3.49 -14.81
CA ILE A 21 3.22 4.96 -15.04
C ILE A 21 1.79 5.53 -14.89
N ASN A 22 0.75 4.70 -14.96
CA ASN A 22 -0.66 5.13 -14.94
C ASN A 22 -1.35 5.14 -13.56
N VAL A 23 -0.60 5.05 -12.47
CA VAL A 23 -1.16 5.17 -11.11
C VAL A 23 -0.46 6.34 -10.43
N PRO A 24 -1.16 7.46 -10.16
CA PRO A 24 -0.57 8.57 -9.41
C PRO A 24 0.07 8.04 -8.13
N SER A 25 1.34 8.39 -7.92
CA SER A 25 2.13 8.01 -6.75
C SER A 25 1.46 8.42 -5.45
N THR A 26 0.58 9.43 -5.52
CA THR A 26 -0.23 9.95 -4.41
C THR A 26 -1.72 9.70 -4.65
N LEU A 27 -2.42 9.24 -3.63
CA LEU A 27 -3.86 9.05 -3.58
C LEU A 27 -4.44 9.96 -2.49
N TYR A 28 -5.42 10.78 -2.85
CA TYR A 28 -6.11 11.66 -1.90
C TYR A 28 -7.43 11.03 -1.47
N ILE A 29 -7.64 10.89 -0.17
CA ILE A 29 -8.85 10.30 0.41
C ILE A 29 -9.33 11.16 1.58
N THR A 30 -10.64 11.42 1.64
CA THR A 30 -11.27 12.11 2.76
C THR A 30 -11.34 11.17 3.98
N PRO A 31 -11.09 11.65 5.22
CA PRO A 31 -11.30 10.83 6.41
C PRO A 31 -12.71 10.23 6.48
N GLY A 32 -12.82 9.00 6.96
CA GLY A 32 -14.10 8.27 7.04
C GLY A 32 -14.52 7.58 5.74
N GLU A 33 -13.92 7.91 4.59
CA GLU A 33 -14.19 7.24 3.32
C GLU A 33 -13.50 5.87 3.20
N THR A 34 -13.86 5.14 2.15
CA THR A 34 -13.17 3.89 1.78
C THR A 34 -11.99 4.17 0.86
N GLY A 35 -10.77 3.89 1.32
CA GLY A 35 -9.58 3.95 0.49
C GLY A 35 -9.37 2.67 -0.32
N THR A 36 -9.16 2.81 -1.63
CA THR A 36 -8.71 1.70 -2.51
C THR A 36 -7.30 1.98 -3.00
N ILE A 37 -6.32 1.41 -2.30
CA ILE A 37 -4.89 1.67 -2.49
C ILE A 37 -4.33 0.59 -3.42
N GLY A 38 -4.20 0.94 -4.69
CA GLY A 38 -3.62 0.05 -5.71
C GLY A 38 -2.17 -0.31 -5.38
N LEU A 39 -1.92 -1.59 -5.10
CA LEU A 39 -0.61 -2.17 -4.84
C LEU A 39 -0.59 -3.62 -5.34
N PRO A 40 0.51 -4.07 -6.00
CA PRO A 40 0.58 -5.42 -6.53
C PRO A 40 0.46 -6.47 -5.42
N VAL A 41 0.08 -7.69 -5.82
CA VAL A 41 -0.15 -8.80 -4.88
C VAL A 41 1.11 -9.08 -4.06
N SER A 42 0.95 -9.12 -2.75
CA SER A 42 2.01 -9.44 -1.79
C SER A 42 1.41 -10.20 -0.61
N ALA A 43 2.21 -11.08 0.02
CA ALA A 43 1.77 -11.78 1.22
C ALA A 43 1.58 -10.83 2.41
N ASN A 44 2.38 -9.77 2.46
CA ASN A 44 2.34 -8.74 3.49
C ASN A 44 2.45 -7.36 2.85
N TYR A 45 1.89 -6.37 3.51
CA TYR A 45 2.00 -4.95 3.18
C TYR A 45 2.56 -4.21 4.37
N ARG A 46 3.21 -3.09 4.10
CA ARG A 46 3.76 -2.21 5.13
C ARG A 46 3.18 -0.82 4.96
N ARG A 47 3.15 -0.04 6.03
CA ARG A 47 2.89 1.38 5.95
C ARG A 47 3.74 2.14 6.95
N GLU A 48 4.10 3.35 6.60
CA GLU A 48 4.67 4.34 7.49
C GLU A 48 3.64 5.44 7.66
N VAL A 49 3.12 5.58 8.87
CA VAL A 49 2.06 6.53 9.21
C VAL A 49 2.50 7.38 10.39
N MET A 50 2.04 8.63 10.40
CA MET A 50 2.28 9.52 11.53
C MET A 50 1.38 9.10 12.70
N VAL A 51 1.96 9.03 13.89
CA VAL A 51 1.24 8.77 15.14
C VAL A 51 1.23 10.01 16.02
N SER A 52 0.46 9.96 17.11
CA SER A 52 0.41 11.04 18.10
C SER A 52 1.82 11.44 18.56
N GLY A 53 2.10 12.75 18.56
CA GLY A 53 3.42 13.29 18.89
C GLY A 53 4.36 13.49 17.69
N GLY A 54 3.89 13.29 16.45
CA GLY A 54 4.64 13.61 15.23
C GLY A 54 5.70 12.58 14.83
N ALA A 55 5.79 11.46 15.54
CA ALA A 55 6.63 10.34 15.18
C ALA A 55 6.01 9.52 14.03
N TYR A 56 6.84 8.83 13.26
CA TYR A 56 6.40 7.85 12.28
C TYR A 56 6.58 6.43 12.81
N GLU A 57 5.55 5.61 12.64
CA GLU A 57 5.60 4.19 12.98
C GLU A 57 5.44 3.32 11.74
N GLU A 58 6.26 2.28 11.69
CA GLU A 58 6.13 1.24 10.67
C GLU A 58 5.15 0.17 11.14
N HIS A 59 4.12 -0.06 10.34
CA HIS A 59 3.12 -1.10 10.56
C HIS A 59 3.19 -2.17 9.46
N ILE A 60 2.80 -3.40 9.79
CA ILE A 60 2.69 -4.52 8.87
C ILE A 60 1.27 -5.08 8.87
N PHE A 61 0.73 -5.32 7.68
CA PHE A 61 -0.51 -6.04 7.44
C PHE A 61 -0.20 -7.35 6.73
N ARG A 62 -0.75 -8.46 7.21
CA ARG A 62 -0.57 -9.77 6.57
C ARG A 62 -1.88 -10.17 5.91
N VAL A 63 -1.83 -10.55 4.64
CA VAL A 63 -3.01 -11.03 3.91
C VAL A 63 -3.42 -12.38 4.47
N CYS A 64 -4.70 -12.53 4.78
CA CYS A 64 -5.23 -13.78 5.32
C CYS A 64 -5.19 -14.92 4.31
N ASN A 65 -4.80 -16.09 4.80
CA ASN A 65 -4.85 -17.37 4.11
C ASN A 65 -5.21 -18.49 5.10
N GLY A 66 -5.34 -19.73 4.62
CA GLY A 66 -5.71 -20.86 5.45
C GLY A 66 -4.75 -21.17 6.60
N LYS A 67 -3.48 -20.74 6.50
CA LYS A 67 -2.39 -21.08 7.43
C LYS A 67 -2.12 -20.00 8.49
N ASN A 68 -2.59 -18.77 8.30
CA ASN A 68 -2.19 -17.62 9.14
C ASN A 68 -3.35 -16.86 9.81
N LYS A 69 -4.51 -17.51 9.99
CA LYS A 69 -5.75 -16.89 10.50
C LYS A 69 -5.58 -16.04 11.77
N ALA A 70 -4.71 -16.43 12.69
CA ALA A 70 -4.47 -15.69 13.95
C ALA A 70 -3.60 -14.42 13.79
N LYS A 71 -2.90 -14.25 12.67
CA LYS A 71 -1.85 -13.23 12.48
C LYS A 71 -2.10 -12.33 11.26
N CYS A 72 -3.31 -12.33 10.71
CA CYS A 72 -3.65 -11.66 9.45
C CYS A 72 -4.87 -10.75 9.60
N GLY A 73 -5.09 -9.85 8.62
CA GLY A 73 -6.31 -9.04 8.56
C GLY A 73 -6.32 -7.82 9.48
N PHE A 74 -5.21 -7.51 10.14
CA PHE A 74 -5.03 -6.32 10.97
C PHE A 74 -3.63 -5.74 10.79
N TRP A 75 -3.47 -4.47 11.16
CA TRP A 75 -2.19 -3.80 11.22
C TRP A 75 -1.51 -4.07 12.55
N GLU A 76 -0.21 -4.34 12.51
CA GLU A 76 0.64 -4.59 13.66
C GLU A 76 1.85 -3.66 13.61
N ASN A 77 2.21 -3.04 14.73
CA ASN A 77 3.43 -2.26 14.81
C ASN A 77 4.65 -3.18 14.74
N VAL A 78 5.58 -2.88 13.81
CA VAL A 78 6.72 -3.75 13.52
C VAL A 78 7.68 -3.83 14.71
N LYS A 79 7.80 -2.76 15.51
CA LYS A 79 8.68 -2.71 16.68
C LYS A 79 8.02 -3.37 17.89
N THR A 80 6.80 -2.95 18.25
CA THR A 80 6.14 -3.37 19.50
C THR A 80 5.33 -4.66 19.37
N LYS A 81 5.07 -5.13 18.15
CA LYS A 81 4.21 -6.28 17.82
C LYS A 81 2.77 -6.14 18.29
N LYS A 82 2.34 -4.95 18.71
CA LYS A 82 0.97 -4.68 19.13
C LYS A 82 0.09 -4.40 17.92
N LYS A 83 -1.18 -4.82 17.99
CA LYS A 83 -2.19 -4.43 17.01
C LYS A 83 -2.40 -2.92 17.10
N VAL A 84 -2.47 -2.27 15.95
CA VAL A 84 -2.74 -0.83 15.89
C VAL A 84 -4.15 -0.57 15.38
N PRO A 85 -4.84 0.45 15.91
CA PRO A 85 -6.15 0.83 15.41
C PRO A 85 -6.06 1.30 13.95
N SER A 86 -7.05 0.90 13.15
CA SER A 86 -7.15 1.23 11.73
C SER A 86 -8.58 1.00 11.24
N GLY A 87 -8.95 1.62 10.11
CA GLY A 87 -10.12 1.20 9.34
C GLY A 87 -10.06 -0.29 8.96
N ALA A 88 -11.22 -0.90 8.73
CA ALA A 88 -11.29 -2.33 8.41
C ALA A 88 -10.55 -2.59 7.09
N THR A 89 -9.42 -3.29 7.17
CA THR A 89 -8.47 -3.46 6.06
C THR A 89 -8.56 -4.86 5.48
N THR A 90 -8.68 -4.96 4.17
CA THR A 90 -8.64 -6.22 3.42
C THR A 90 -7.80 -6.06 2.15
N TYR A 91 -7.29 -7.17 1.60
CA TYR A 91 -6.69 -7.15 0.27
C TYR A 91 -7.64 -7.76 -0.77
N ASN A 92 -7.99 -7.00 -1.79
CA ASN A 92 -8.77 -7.47 -2.92
C ASN A 92 -7.82 -7.92 -4.05
N LYS A 93 -7.72 -9.24 -4.26
CA LYS A 93 -6.84 -9.84 -5.27
C LYS A 93 -7.22 -9.47 -6.70
N ASN A 94 -8.52 -9.35 -6.99
CA ASN A 94 -9.02 -9.03 -8.33
C ASN A 94 -8.69 -7.59 -8.70
N LYS A 95 -8.86 -6.66 -7.75
CA LYS A 95 -8.54 -5.23 -7.93
C LYS A 95 -7.05 -4.91 -7.74
N LYS A 96 -6.24 -5.88 -7.29
CA LYS A 96 -4.84 -5.68 -6.87
C LYS A 96 -4.69 -4.45 -5.95
N ALA A 97 -5.48 -4.41 -4.87
CA ALA A 97 -5.57 -3.25 -4.00
C ALA A 97 -5.81 -3.61 -2.54
N LEU A 98 -5.21 -2.82 -1.64
CA LEU A 98 -5.64 -2.74 -0.24
C LEU A 98 -6.91 -1.88 -0.17
N VAL A 99 -7.94 -2.41 0.47
CA VAL A 99 -9.20 -1.71 0.72
C VAL A 99 -9.30 -1.45 2.21
N ILE A 100 -9.31 -0.18 2.60
CA ILE A 100 -9.46 0.27 3.99
C ILE A 100 -10.79 1.00 4.09
N LYS A 101 -11.77 0.39 4.76
CA LYS A 101 -13.07 1.01 5.00
C LYS A 101 -12.99 1.94 6.21
N LYS A 102 -13.65 3.10 6.12
CA LYS A 102 -13.69 4.10 7.20
C LYS A 102 -12.28 4.48 7.64
N MET A 103 -11.48 4.99 6.70
CA MET A 103 -10.10 5.40 6.97
C MET A 103 -10.05 6.43 8.10
N ARG A 104 -9.14 6.21 9.05
CA ARG A 104 -8.89 7.10 10.18
C ARG A 104 -7.73 8.03 9.85
N ASP A 105 -7.58 9.11 10.61
CA ASP A 105 -6.44 10.03 10.44
C ASP A 105 -5.08 9.30 10.58
N SER A 106 -5.01 8.32 11.47
CA SER A 106 -3.84 7.45 11.66
C SER A 106 -3.60 6.43 10.53
N ASP A 107 -4.45 6.41 9.51
CA ASP A 107 -4.29 5.55 8.33
C ASP A 107 -3.64 6.27 7.15
N PHE A 108 -3.43 7.59 7.19
CA PHE A 108 -2.75 8.32 6.13
C PHE A 108 -1.22 8.22 6.26
N GLY A 109 -0.53 8.04 5.13
CA GLY A 109 0.90 7.80 5.07
C GLY A 109 1.35 7.07 3.82
N GLU A 110 2.57 6.54 3.84
CA GLU A 110 3.13 5.76 2.72
C GLU A 110 2.78 4.29 2.87
N TYR A 111 2.14 3.71 1.85
CA TYR A 111 1.79 2.29 1.79
C TYR A 111 2.72 1.55 0.86
N MET A 112 3.17 0.37 1.26
CA MET A 112 4.19 -0.40 0.57
C MET A 112 3.82 -1.88 0.47
N THR A 113 4.36 -2.53 -0.55
CA THR A 113 4.51 -4.00 -0.55
C THR A 113 5.45 -4.44 0.58
N GLY A 114 5.33 -5.69 1.04
CA GLY A 114 6.11 -6.18 2.18
C GLY A 114 7.64 -6.15 2.02
N ASN A 115 8.12 -6.13 0.76
CA ASN A 115 9.55 -5.98 0.41
C ASN A 115 9.96 -4.52 0.15
N LYS A 116 9.06 -3.55 0.36
CA LYS A 116 9.25 -2.11 0.18
C LYS A 116 9.65 -1.65 -1.24
N LYS A 117 9.60 -2.52 -2.27
CA LYS A 117 9.99 -2.16 -3.66
C LYS A 117 8.95 -1.34 -4.41
N LYS A 118 7.72 -1.31 -3.90
CA LYS A 118 6.56 -0.64 -4.48
C LYS A 118 5.84 0.08 -3.37
N SER A 119 5.61 1.37 -3.58
CA SER A 119 4.92 2.22 -2.63
C SER A 119 3.89 3.13 -3.30
N ARG A 120 3.03 3.71 -2.46
CA ARG A 120 2.04 4.71 -2.82
C ARG A 120 1.75 5.58 -1.60
N PHE A 121 1.80 6.89 -1.76
CA PHE A 121 1.37 7.82 -0.73
C PHE A 121 -0.14 7.92 -0.69
N VAL A 122 -0.69 7.91 0.51
CA VAL A 122 -2.11 8.13 0.77
C VAL A 122 -2.24 9.33 1.67
N VAL A 123 -2.73 10.42 1.11
CA VAL A 123 -2.77 11.73 1.75
C VAL A 123 -4.22 12.06 2.09
N GLN A 124 -4.40 12.65 3.26
CA GLN A 124 -5.69 13.16 3.69
C GLN A 124 -6.10 14.30 2.77
N LEU A 125 -7.25 14.15 2.11
CA LEU A 125 -7.86 15.27 1.41
C LEU A 125 -8.55 16.14 2.46
N ILE A 126 -7.89 17.26 2.81
CA ILE A 126 -8.49 18.27 3.68
C ILE A 126 -9.35 19.16 2.77
N SER A 127 -10.67 19.02 2.87
CA SER A 127 -11.58 20.05 2.37
C SER A 127 -11.54 21.19 3.39
N PHE A 128 -10.86 22.29 3.06
CA PHE A 128 -11.17 23.56 3.71
C PHE A 128 -12.62 23.87 3.31
N GLY A 129 -13.53 23.87 4.29
CA GLY A 129 -14.94 24.18 4.05
C GLY A 129 -15.08 25.54 3.35
N LYS A 130 -16.16 25.67 2.56
CA LYS A 130 -16.65 26.96 2.03
C LYS A 130 -16.82 27.99 3.13
#